data_AF-A0A9Q3Z7A5-F1
#
_entry.id   AF-A0A9Q3Z7A5-F1
#
_cell.length_a   1.000
_cell.length_b   1.000
_cell.length_c   1.000
_cell.angle_alpha   90.00
_cell.angle_beta   90.00
_cell.angle_gamma   90.00
#
_symmetry.space_group_name_H-M   'P 1'
#
loop_
_entity.id
_entity.type
_entity.pdbx_description
1 polymer ?
#
loop_
_entity_poly.entity_id
_entity_poly.type
_entity_poly.pdbx_seq_one_letter_code
_entity_poly.pdbx_strand_id
1 'polypeptide(L)'
;MGAVLALVAGILAATIGTAGTAQAASSLPCDVYAAAGTPCVAAHSTTRALLASYSGALYQVKRLSDNATTNIGTLSAGGYANAAAQDSFCSGTECVITEIFDQSGKGNHLTVEGPGGNGGQDVGAIANALPVTAGGHKVYGVSVQAGVGYRDNSTNGVATGSQPEGTYMVTSGHHVDGNCCFDYGNAETNSKDTGNGHMDAVNFGTECWFSPCSGSGPWVMGDLENGLFAGGNGTNSNNTGNSSAFVTALLKNNGTSTYAIKDGNAQSGSLKTDYNGSLPTTGGYIPMSKEGAIVLGTGGDDSNWSDGSFFEGVMTAGYPTDAADNAVQSNIVSVGYTQAAQTFPVTGTAYRLTNTNSGKVLDAQNCGTANGTAVQLWASLGNTCQQWKFAGAGNGHYTITNVNSGTVLDDKNCGIGNGTATQLWASLGNTCQQWDVTPAGGHYTISNVNSGMTLDVTNCGTANGTLVRQWAQLDNACQQWDIAP
;
A
#
# COMPACT_ATOMS: atom_id res chain seq x y z
N MET A 1 73.66 -47.72 2.45
CA MET A 1 73.77 -46.33 2.93
C MET A 1 72.39 -45.70 2.85
N GLY A 2 71.81 -45.36 4.00
CA GLY A 2 70.59 -44.54 4.18
C GLY A 2 69.26 -45.20 3.76
N ALA A 3 68.13 -45.05 4.44
CA ALA A 3 67.75 -44.56 5.75
C ALA A 3 66.30 -45.02 5.98
N VAL A 4 65.92 -45.18 7.24
CA VAL A 4 64.62 -45.66 7.75
C VAL A 4 63.45 -44.76 7.30
N LEU A 5 62.39 -45.35 6.72
CA LEU A 5 61.10 -44.67 6.54
C LEU A 5 60.34 -44.63 7.88
N ALA A 6 60.22 -43.44 8.46
CA ALA A 6 59.31 -43.16 9.57
C ALA A 6 57.95 -42.71 8.99
N LEU A 7 56.88 -43.42 9.34
CA LEU A 7 55.50 -43.08 9.02
C LEU A 7 55.02 -42.02 10.04
N VAL A 8 54.90 -40.77 9.61
CA VAL A 8 54.30 -39.69 10.42
C VAL A 8 52.83 -39.57 10.01
N ALA A 9 51.92 -39.97 10.91
CA ALA A 9 50.50 -39.67 10.79
C ALA A 9 50.26 -38.20 11.16
N GLY A 10 50.04 -37.35 10.17
CA GLY A 10 49.63 -35.96 10.37
C GLY A 10 48.14 -35.87 10.65
N ILE A 11 47.78 -35.44 11.86
CA ILE A 11 46.42 -35.06 12.25
C ILE A 11 46.09 -33.74 11.54
N LEU A 12 45.13 -33.77 10.62
CA LEU A 12 44.58 -32.57 9.97
C LEU A 12 43.60 -31.91 10.95
N ALA A 13 44.06 -30.89 11.69
CA ALA A 13 43.18 -30.00 12.44
C ALA A 13 42.44 -29.10 11.45
N ALA A 14 41.15 -29.36 11.25
CA ALA A 14 40.27 -28.49 10.49
C ALA A 14 40.02 -27.21 11.31
N THR A 15 40.71 -26.12 10.95
CA THR A 15 40.31 -24.78 11.37
C THR A 15 39.01 -24.44 10.63
N ILE A 16 37.90 -24.43 11.36
CA ILE A 16 36.62 -23.90 10.89
C ILE A 16 36.80 -22.39 10.77
N GLY A 17 37.21 -21.94 9.59
CA GLY A 17 37.12 -20.53 9.23
C GLY A 17 35.65 -20.18 9.05
N THR A 18 35.12 -19.31 9.91
CA THR A 18 33.86 -18.63 9.64
C THR A 18 34.06 -17.77 8.40
N ALA A 19 33.71 -18.32 7.24
CA ALA A 19 33.55 -17.54 6.03
C ALA A 19 32.36 -16.62 6.24
N GLY A 20 32.62 -15.42 6.75
CA GLY A 20 31.72 -14.30 6.54
C GLY A 20 31.61 -14.12 5.03
N THR A 21 30.47 -14.49 4.47
CA THR A 21 30.12 -14.13 3.10
C THR A 21 29.99 -12.60 3.10
N ALA A 22 31.04 -11.91 2.68
CA ALA A 22 30.90 -10.55 2.22
C ALA A 22 29.94 -10.62 1.02
N GLN A 23 28.67 -10.32 1.26
CA GLN A 23 27.67 -10.14 0.22
C GLN A 23 28.22 -9.01 -0.65
N ALA A 24 28.74 -9.34 -1.83
CA ALA A 24 28.98 -8.33 -2.85
C ALA A 24 27.65 -7.60 -3.01
N ALA A 25 27.63 -6.29 -2.78
CA ALA A 25 26.42 -5.52 -2.88
C ALA A 25 25.86 -5.69 -4.30
N SER A 26 24.76 -6.43 -4.42
CA SER A 26 24.07 -6.62 -5.68
C SER A 26 23.64 -5.25 -6.19
N SER A 27 23.90 -4.94 -7.47
CA SER A 27 23.41 -3.71 -8.09
C SER A 27 21.90 -3.56 -7.86
N LEU A 28 21.50 -2.42 -7.29
CA LEU A 28 20.10 -2.04 -7.09
C LEU A 28 19.60 -1.22 -8.29
N PRO A 29 18.29 -0.89 -8.38
CA PRO A 29 17.71 -0.30 -9.59
C PRO A 29 18.46 0.91 -10.15
N CYS A 30 18.88 1.84 -9.30
CA CYS A 30 19.62 3.01 -9.76
C CYS A 30 21.08 2.72 -10.13
N ASP A 31 21.71 1.70 -9.54
CA ASP A 31 23.03 1.24 -9.97
C ASP A 31 22.96 0.63 -11.38
N VAL A 32 21.91 -0.14 -11.66
CA VAL A 32 21.64 -0.74 -12.97
C VAL A 32 21.43 0.35 -14.02
N TYR A 33 20.57 1.33 -13.73
CA TYR A 33 20.29 2.44 -14.62
C TYR A 33 21.51 3.34 -14.86
N ALA A 34 22.30 3.63 -13.82
CA ALA A 34 23.54 4.38 -13.97
C ALA A 34 24.57 3.64 -14.84
N ALA A 35 24.74 2.33 -14.64
CA ALA A 35 25.63 1.51 -15.46
C ALA A 35 25.19 1.42 -16.94
N ALA A 36 23.89 1.57 -17.21
CA ALA A 36 23.32 1.61 -18.55
C ALA A 36 23.38 3.00 -19.21
N GLY A 37 23.88 4.03 -18.52
CA GLY A 37 24.01 5.40 -19.05
C GLY A 37 22.75 6.25 -18.92
N THR A 38 21.74 5.80 -18.15
CA THR A 38 20.51 6.56 -17.87
C THR A 38 20.29 6.68 -16.37
N PRO A 39 21.13 7.42 -15.64
CA PRO A 39 21.12 7.43 -14.18
C PRO A 39 19.81 7.95 -13.60
N CYS A 40 19.46 7.46 -12.40
CA CYS A 40 18.36 8.04 -11.63
C CYS A 40 18.61 9.52 -11.31
N VAL A 41 17.58 10.32 -11.48
CA VAL A 41 17.50 11.72 -11.02
C VAL A 41 16.49 11.89 -9.90
N ALA A 42 15.66 10.89 -9.65
CA ALA A 42 14.87 10.77 -8.44
C ALA A 42 14.69 9.30 -8.10
N ALA A 43 14.78 8.94 -6.82
CA ALA A 43 14.63 7.57 -6.35
C ALA A 43 13.89 7.50 -5.02
N HIS A 44 12.64 7.06 -5.04
CA HIS A 44 11.71 7.10 -3.92
C HIS A 44 11.29 5.69 -3.50
N SER A 45 11.36 5.40 -2.21
CA SER A 45 10.83 4.15 -1.66
C SER A 45 10.67 4.28 -0.15
N THR A 46 9.56 3.76 0.37
CA THR A 46 9.37 3.57 1.82
C THR A 46 9.74 2.16 2.28
N THR A 47 10.11 1.28 1.35
CA THR A 47 10.35 -0.15 1.62
C THR A 47 11.82 -0.52 1.64
N ARG A 48 12.65 0.05 0.77
CA ARG A 48 14.08 -0.31 0.66
C ARG A 48 14.94 0.77 0.01
N ALA A 49 16.25 0.59 0.12
CA ALA A 49 17.21 1.32 -0.70
C ALA A 49 17.09 0.91 -2.19
N LEU A 50 17.34 1.86 -3.08
CA LEU A 50 17.38 1.71 -4.54
C LEU A 50 18.79 1.92 -5.12
N LEU A 51 19.76 2.18 -4.24
CA LEU A 51 21.20 2.30 -4.50
C LEU A 51 21.94 1.41 -3.50
N ALA A 52 22.85 0.56 -3.97
CA ALA A 52 23.57 -0.41 -3.13
C ALA A 52 24.34 0.24 -1.96
N SER A 53 24.84 1.47 -2.16
CA SER A 53 25.58 2.21 -1.14
C SER A 53 24.70 3.07 -0.23
N TYR A 54 23.39 3.15 -0.47
CA TYR A 54 22.52 4.07 0.25
C TYR A 54 22.23 3.56 1.67
N SER A 55 22.52 4.40 2.67
CA SER A 55 22.29 4.11 4.08
C SER A 55 21.53 5.23 4.81
N GLY A 56 20.84 6.09 4.04
CA GLY A 56 20.14 7.26 4.55
C GLY A 56 18.72 6.96 5.04
N ALA A 57 17.97 8.04 5.28
CA ALA A 57 16.55 8.02 5.61
C ALA A 57 15.72 7.75 4.35
N LEU A 58 14.80 6.79 4.39
CA LEU A 58 13.89 6.48 3.28
C LEU A 58 12.68 7.41 3.28
N TYR A 59 12.13 7.70 4.46
CA TYR A 59 10.97 8.58 4.62
C TYR A 59 10.91 9.16 6.04
N GLN A 60 10.07 10.17 6.24
CA GLN A 60 9.76 10.76 7.54
C GLN A 60 8.34 10.43 7.95
N VAL A 61 8.14 10.12 9.23
CA VAL A 61 6.81 9.99 9.84
C VAL A 61 6.59 11.05 10.91
N LYS A 62 5.34 11.51 11.05
CA LYS A 62 4.88 12.43 12.10
C LYS A 62 3.81 11.76 12.96
N ARG A 63 3.99 11.78 14.28
CA ARG A 63 2.99 11.30 15.24
C ARG A 63 1.87 12.31 15.41
N LEU A 64 0.64 11.84 15.37
CA LEU A 64 -0.53 12.71 15.54
C LEU A 64 -0.73 13.13 17.01
N SER A 65 -0.22 12.36 17.98
CA SER A 65 -0.37 12.69 19.42
C SER A 65 0.34 13.97 19.84
N ASP A 66 1.51 14.26 19.26
CA ASP A 66 2.40 15.34 19.71
C ASP A 66 3.12 16.09 18.59
N ASN A 67 2.84 15.77 17.32
CA ASN A 67 3.49 16.32 16.13
C ASN A 67 5.01 16.10 16.06
N ALA A 68 5.58 15.24 16.90
CA ALA A 68 7.00 14.88 16.76
C ALA A 68 7.21 14.11 15.45
N THR A 69 8.37 14.31 14.82
CA THR A 69 8.78 13.59 13.61
C THR A 69 9.99 12.70 13.88
N THR A 70 10.12 11.64 13.09
CA THR A 70 11.36 10.87 12.99
C THR A 70 11.54 10.36 11.57
N ASN A 71 12.79 10.14 11.19
CA ASN A 71 13.15 9.56 9.91
C ASN A 71 13.30 8.05 10.05
N ILE A 72 12.74 7.30 9.10
CA ILE A 72 12.90 5.85 9.01
C ILE A 72 13.99 5.55 7.99
N GLY A 73 15.13 5.07 8.48
CA GLY A 73 16.27 4.67 7.66
C GLY A 73 16.26 3.20 7.26
N THR A 74 17.33 2.82 6.57
CA THR A 74 17.62 1.42 6.24
C THR A 74 18.20 0.65 7.43
N LEU A 75 17.97 -0.67 7.47
CA LEU A 75 18.59 -1.58 8.45
C LEU A 75 20.10 -1.73 8.21
N SER A 76 20.53 -1.59 6.96
CA SER A 76 21.92 -1.61 6.50
C SER A 76 22.01 -0.88 5.16
N ALA A 77 23.22 -0.49 4.73
CA ALA A 77 23.42 0.07 3.39
C ALA A 77 22.85 -0.86 2.31
N GLY A 78 22.10 -0.30 1.36
CA GLY A 78 21.42 -1.07 0.30
C GLY A 78 20.27 -1.95 0.81
N GLY A 79 19.89 -1.85 2.08
CA GLY A 79 18.94 -2.73 2.75
C GLY A 79 17.50 -2.22 2.79
N TYR A 80 16.70 -2.86 3.62
CA TYR A 80 15.26 -2.60 3.79
C TYR A 80 14.98 -1.56 4.89
N ALA A 81 13.80 -0.95 4.85
CA ALA A 81 13.35 0.00 5.85
C ALA A 81 13.31 -0.60 7.27
N ASN A 82 13.67 0.19 8.28
CA ASN A 82 13.57 -0.20 9.68
C ASN A 82 12.15 0.00 10.22
N ALA A 83 11.23 -0.91 9.84
CA ALA A 83 9.83 -0.84 10.30
C ALA A 83 9.68 -0.89 11.84
N ALA A 84 10.59 -1.57 12.55
CA ALA A 84 10.57 -1.61 14.01
C ALA A 84 10.80 -0.22 14.65
N ALA A 85 11.57 0.65 14.00
CA ALA A 85 11.74 2.04 14.43
C ALA A 85 10.44 2.83 14.26
N GLN A 86 9.71 2.64 13.15
CA GLN A 86 8.39 3.24 12.96
C GLN A 86 7.40 2.74 14.01
N ASP A 87 7.29 1.41 14.18
CA ASP A 87 6.36 0.79 15.15
C ASP A 87 6.61 1.31 16.57
N SER A 88 7.88 1.43 16.96
CA SER A 88 8.26 1.96 18.28
C SER A 88 7.93 3.45 18.41
N PHE A 89 8.20 4.25 17.37
CA PHE A 89 7.92 5.67 17.38
C PHE A 89 6.42 5.94 17.48
N CYS A 90 5.63 5.28 16.63
CA CYS A 90 4.18 5.44 16.50
C CYS A 90 3.37 4.70 17.57
N SER A 91 4.02 4.06 18.55
CA SER A 91 3.33 3.30 19.60
C SER A 91 2.34 4.18 20.37
N GLY A 92 1.08 3.72 20.47
CA GLY A 92 0.01 4.43 21.19
C GLY A 92 -0.58 5.62 20.44
N THR A 93 -0.24 5.84 19.17
CA THR A 93 -0.81 6.90 18.34
C THR A 93 -0.84 6.50 16.86
N GLU A 94 -1.41 7.33 16.01
CA GLU A 94 -1.31 7.19 14.55
C GLU A 94 -0.13 8.03 14.04
N CYS A 95 0.49 7.56 12.96
CA CYS A 95 1.53 8.28 12.24
C CYS A 95 1.11 8.48 10.80
N VAL A 96 1.51 9.62 10.24
CA VAL A 96 1.44 9.90 8.80
C VAL A 96 2.83 10.03 8.22
N ILE A 97 3.02 9.60 6.98
CA ILE A 97 4.25 9.85 6.20
C ILE A 97 4.20 11.30 5.72
N THR A 98 5.20 12.09 6.07
CA THR A 98 5.25 13.53 5.73
C THR A 98 6.21 13.84 4.58
N GLU A 99 7.17 12.96 4.34
CA GLU A 99 8.19 13.14 3.31
C GLU A 99 8.72 11.76 2.88
N ILE A 100 8.93 11.57 1.58
CA ILE A 100 9.59 10.40 1.00
C ILE A 100 10.89 10.91 0.38
N PHE A 101 12.02 10.48 0.94
CA PHE A 101 13.32 11.02 0.57
C PHE A 101 13.82 10.44 -0.75
N ASP A 102 14.21 11.34 -1.65
CA ASP A 102 15.03 11.02 -2.82
C ASP A 102 16.41 10.47 -2.42
N GLN A 103 16.68 9.23 -2.82
CA GLN A 103 17.92 8.53 -2.56
C GLN A 103 19.03 8.87 -3.57
N SER A 104 18.69 9.48 -4.72
CA SER A 104 19.63 9.74 -5.82
C SER A 104 20.70 10.79 -5.50
N GLY A 105 20.50 11.55 -4.42
CA GLY A 105 21.36 12.66 -4.04
C GLY A 105 21.05 13.96 -4.80
N LYS A 106 19.95 14.01 -5.56
CA LYS A 106 19.47 15.23 -6.22
C LYS A 106 18.66 16.13 -5.29
N GLY A 107 18.12 15.56 -4.21
CA GLY A 107 17.36 16.29 -3.21
C GLY A 107 15.90 16.48 -3.62
N ASN A 108 15.41 15.66 -4.55
CA ASN A 108 14.06 15.77 -5.10
C ASN A 108 13.03 15.08 -4.18
N HIS A 109 13.02 15.45 -2.91
CA HIS A 109 12.19 14.78 -1.89
C HIS A 109 10.70 15.07 -2.12
N LEU A 110 9.87 14.04 -2.03
CA LEU A 110 8.42 14.18 -2.14
C LEU A 110 7.84 14.57 -0.78
N THR A 111 7.20 15.73 -0.71
CA THR A 111 6.49 16.20 0.49
C THR A 111 4.99 16.20 0.24
N VAL A 112 4.16 16.21 1.30
CA VAL A 112 2.70 16.27 1.15
C VAL A 112 2.31 17.42 0.22
N GLU A 113 1.54 17.09 -0.82
CA GLU A 113 1.16 18.03 -1.86
C GLU A 113 0.29 19.18 -1.30
N GLY A 114 0.50 20.39 -1.82
CA GLY A 114 -0.37 21.53 -1.57
C GLY A 114 -1.50 21.61 -2.60
N PRO A 115 -2.51 22.45 -2.39
CA PRO A 115 -3.65 22.54 -3.31
C PRO A 115 -3.21 22.97 -4.72
N GLY A 116 -3.79 22.33 -5.73
CA GLY A 116 -3.57 22.63 -7.14
C GLY A 116 -4.77 23.23 -7.87
N GLY A 117 -4.89 22.91 -9.15
CA GLY A 117 -5.92 23.40 -10.06
C GLY A 117 -7.28 22.76 -9.85
N ASN A 118 -7.31 21.49 -9.46
CA ASN A 118 -8.52 20.68 -9.36
C ASN A 118 -8.76 20.09 -7.94
N GLY A 119 -7.69 19.86 -7.18
CA GLY A 119 -7.74 19.32 -5.83
C GLY A 119 -7.63 20.35 -4.70
N GLY A 120 -7.77 19.83 -3.48
CA GLY A 120 -7.63 20.58 -2.24
C GLY A 120 -6.28 20.34 -1.57
N GLN A 121 -6.11 20.78 -0.34
CA GLN A 121 -4.92 20.42 0.43
C GLN A 121 -4.91 18.90 0.69
N ASP A 122 -3.86 18.24 0.20
CA ASP A 122 -3.64 16.82 0.45
C ASP A 122 -3.13 16.52 1.85
N VAL A 123 -3.17 15.23 2.20
CA VAL A 123 -2.67 14.70 3.47
C VAL A 123 -1.62 13.63 3.25
N GLY A 124 -0.73 13.48 4.22
CA GLY A 124 0.20 12.35 4.25
C GLY A 124 -0.51 11.03 4.52
N ALA A 125 -0.04 9.97 3.86
CA ALA A 125 -0.56 8.62 4.01
C ALA A 125 -0.38 8.11 5.46
N ILE A 126 -1.34 7.34 5.97
CA ILE A 126 -1.21 6.65 7.27
C ILE A 126 -0.05 5.64 7.18
N ALA A 127 0.96 5.81 8.02
CA ALA A 127 2.26 5.17 7.87
C ALA A 127 2.23 3.63 8.02
N ASN A 128 1.20 3.08 8.67
CA ASN A 128 1.04 1.63 8.84
C ASN A 128 -0.13 1.04 8.03
N ALA A 129 -0.76 1.81 7.14
CA ALA A 129 -1.93 1.38 6.37
C ALA A 129 -1.62 0.31 5.30
N LEU A 130 -0.36 0.23 4.83
CA LEU A 130 0.05 -0.73 3.80
C LEU A 130 1.25 -1.58 4.25
N PRO A 131 1.07 -2.52 5.20
CA PRO A 131 2.13 -3.42 5.63
C PRO A 131 2.43 -4.48 4.55
N VAL A 132 3.70 -4.67 4.23
CA VAL A 132 4.17 -5.74 3.32
C VAL A 132 5.45 -6.38 3.85
N THR A 133 5.86 -7.47 3.21
CA THR A 133 7.18 -8.06 3.41
C THR A 133 8.01 -7.85 2.15
N ALA A 134 9.25 -7.37 2.30
CA ALA A 134 10.23 -7.20 1.25
C ALA A 134 11.55 -7.84 1.68
N GLY A 135 12.07 -8.81 0.91
CA GLY A 135 13.28 -9.56 1.27
C GLY A 135 13.18 -10.32 2.60
N GLY A 136 11.97 -10.69 3.03
CA GLY A 136 11.73 -11.27 4.36
C GLY A 136 11.64 -10.24 5.51
N HIS A 137 11.75 -8.95 5.23
CA HIS A 137 11.62 -7.88 6.23
C HIS A 137 10.22 -7.26 6.21
N LYS A 138 9.64 -7.06 7.39
CA LYS A 138 8.45 -6.21 7.53
C LYS A 138 8.81 -4.79 7.12
N VAL A 139 8.03 -4.21 6.20
CA VAL A 139 8.16 -2.84 5.71
C VAL A 139 6.77 -2.26 5.45
N TYR A 140 6.69 -0.96 5.18
CA TYR A 140 5.43 -0.28 4.87
C TYR A 140 5.52 0.40 3.51
N GLY A 141 4.51 0.16 2.66
CA GLY A 141 4.28 0.97 1.47
C GLY A 141 3.49 2.24 1.80
N VAL A 142 3.23 3.04 0.77
CA VAL A 142 2.35 4.21 0.83
C VAL A 142 0.97 3.79 0.33
N SER A 143 -0.01 3.80 1.23
CA SER A 143 -1.43 3.65 0.86
C SER A 143 -1.94 5.00 0.38
N VAL A 144 -2.13 5.15 -0.94
CA VAL A 144 -2.77 6.32 -1.52
C VAL A 144 -4.28 6.07 -1.53
N GLN A 145 -5.01 6.96 -0.88
CA GLN A 145 -6.47 7.04 -0.93
C GLN A 145 -6.82 8.44 -1.42
N ALA A 146 -8.05 8.66 -1.85
CA ALA A 146 -8.54 10.01 -2.18
C ALA A 146 -8.09 11.08 -1.15
N GLY A 147 -7.39 12.12 -1.62
CA GLY A 147 -6.80 13.21 -0.85
C GLY A 147 -5.38 12.94 -0.31
N VAL A 148 -4.76 11.82 -0.65
CA VAL A 148 -3.35 11.52 -0.32
C VAL A 148 -2.48 11.78 -1.55
N GLY A 149 -1.57 12.74 -1.46
CA GLY A 149 -0.66 13.08 -2.55
C GLY A 149 0.66 13.64 -2.06
N TYR A 150 1.69 13.46 -2.88
CA TYR A 150 3.02 14.01 -2.63
C TYR A 150 3.61 14.63 -3.88
N ARG A 151 4.39 15.69 -3.69
CA ARG A 151 4.93 16.48 -4.79
C ARG A 151 6.29 17.09 -4.48
N ASP A 152 7.05 17.32 -5.54
CA ASP A 152 8.18 18.24 -5.59
C ASP A 152 8.10 19.11 -6.86
N ASN A 153 7.84 20.40 -6.69
CA ASN A 153 7.74 21.37 -7.79
C ASN A 153 9.08 22.04 -8.12
N SER A 154 10.16 21.76 -7.37
CA SER A 154 11.45 22.43 -7.50
C SER A 154 12.59 21.42 -7.55
N THR A 155 12.61 20.64 -8.62
CA THR A 155 13.52 19.50 -8.76
C THR A 155 14.88 19.88 -9.35
N ASN A 156 15.82 18.93 -9.29
CA ASN A 156 17.15 19.00 -9.84
C ASN A 156 17.42 17.80 -10.75
N GLY A 157 17.51 18.05 -12.06
CA GLY A 157 17.90 17.05 -13.06
C GLY A 157 16.77 16.21 -13.64
N VAL A 158 15.52 16.39 -13.19
CA VAL A 158 14.33 15.83 -13.85
C VAL A 158 14.21 16.41 -15.25
N ALA A 159 13.78 15.59 -16.22
CA ALA A 159 13.70 15.99 -17.62
C ALA A 159 12.70 17.14 -17.83
N THR A 160 13.06 18.10 -18.67
CA THR A 160 12.18 19.21 -19.08
C THR A 160 12.09 19.34 -20.59
N GLY A 161 11.03 19.98 -21.07
CA GLY A 161 10.69 20.06 -22.49
C GLY A 161 10.64 18.68 -23.13
N SER A 162 11.46 18.49 -24.16
CA SER A 162 11.54 17.27 -24.95
C SER A 162 12.69 16.35 -24.53
N GLN A 163 13.31 16.59 -23.38
CA GLN A 163 14.37 15.70 -22.89
C GLN A 163 13.84 14.27 -22.66
N PRO A 164 14.66 13.25 -22.97
CA PRO A 164 14.27 11.86 -22.75
C PRO A 164 14.32 11.48 -21.26
N GLU A 165 13.37 10.67 -20.82
CA GLU A 165 13.34 10.08 -19.49
C GLU A 165 12.75 8.67 -19.48
N GLY A 166 12.91 7.99 -18.35
CA GLY A 166 12.19 6.78 -18.01
C GLY A 166 11.85 6.73 -16.54
N THR A 167 10.69 6.17 -16.24
CA THR A 167 10.06 6.11 -14.92
C THR A 167 9.54 4.71 -14.67
N TYR A 168 9.76 4.18 -13.47
CA TYR A 168 9.03 3.00 -13.01
C TYR A 168 8.48 3.23 -11.62
N MET A 169 7.39 2.53 -11.29
CA MET A 169 6.96 2.29 -9.92
C MET A 169 6.57 0.83 -9.71
N VAL A 170 6.69 0.35 -8.48
CA VAL A 170 6.05 -0.87 -8.00
C VAL A 170 4.77 -0.48 -7.27
N THR A 171 3.64 -1.00 -7.76
CA THR A 171 2.27 -0.76 -7.29
C THR A 171 1.53 -2.10 -7.05
N SER A 172 0.23 -2.08 -6.79
CA SER A 172 -0.63 -3.24 -6.52
C SER A 172 -1.87 -3.22 -7.40
N GLY A 173 -2.10 -4.29 -8.17
CA GLY A 173 -3.33 -4.47 -8.94
C GLY A 173 -4.58 -4.71 -8.10
N HIS A 174 -4.47 -4.75 -6.77
CA HIS A 174 -5.58 -4.98 -5.85
C HIS A 174 -6.03 -3.72 -5.10
N HIS A 175 -5.34 -2.58 -5.25
CA HIS A 175 -5.72 -1.30 -4.65
C HIS A 175 -5.70 -0.24 -5.73
N VAL A 176 -6.82 -0.14 -6.45
CA VAL A 176 -7.02 0.69 -7.64
C VAL A 176 -8.49 1.09 -7.70
N ASP A 177 -8.77 2.21 -8.35
CA ASP A 177 -10.13 2.61 -8.72
C ASP A 177 -10.18 3.14 -10.17
N GLY A 178 -11.23 3.87 -10.53
CA GLY A 178 -11.40 4.49 -11.84
C GLY A 178 -11.43 6.01 -11.78
N ASN A 179 -10.86 6.61 -10.73
CA ASN A 179 -10.83 8.06 -10.50
C ASN A 179 -9.46 8.64 -10.86
N CYS A 180 -9.43 9.91 -11.25
CA CYS A 180 -8.19 10.60 -11.57
C CYS A 180 -7.50 11.17 -10.32
N CYS A 181 -6.17 11.06 -10.20
CA CYS A 181 -5.30 10.13 -10.95
C CYS A 181 -4.25 9.55 -10.01
N PHE A 182 -3.99 8.24 -10.12
CA PHE A 182 -2.90 7.60 -9.37
C PHE A 182 -1.63 7.57 -10.22
N ASP A 183 -0.89 8.68 -10.18
CA ASP A 183 0.29 8.87 -11.00
C ASP A 183 1.59 8.82 -10.20
N TYR A 184 2.68 8.49 -10.88
CA TYR A 184 4.05 8.74 -10.44
C TYR A 184 4.93 9.15 -11.61
N GLY A 185 5.50 10.36 -11.58
CA GLY A 185 6.42 10.82 -12.61
C GLY A 185 6.41 12.33 -12.83
N ASN A 186 6.70 12.75 -14.06
CA ASN A 186 6.92 14.14 -14.43
C ASN A 186 5.59 14.90 -14.50
N ALA A 187 5.55 16.09 -13.89
CA ALA A 187 4.37 16.94 -13.89
C ALA A 187 4.71 18.43 -14.02
N GLU A 188 3.66 19.26 -14.03
CA GLU A 188 3.74 20.71 -13.99
C GLU A 188 4.34 21.24 -12.70
N THR A 189 5.04 22.35 -12.78
CA THR A 189 5.70 23.00 -11.64
C THR A 189 4.77 23.89 -10.81
N ASN A 190 3.55 24.13 -11.29
CA ASN A 190 2.60 25.06 -10.68
C ASN A 190 1.32 24.37 -10.16
N SER A 191 1.29 23.04 -10.18
CA SER A 191 0.15 22.21 -9.77
C SER A 191 -1.15 22.50 -10.52
N LYS A 192 -1.05 22.81 -11.82
CA LYS A 192 -2.21 23.06 -12.70
C LYS A 192 -1.96 22.43 -14.05
N ASP A 193 -3.03 22.05 -14.72
CA ASP A 193 -3.01 21.71 -16.13
C ASP A 193 -2.48 22.90 -16.94
N THR A 194 -1.35 22.68 -17.62
CA THR A 194 -0.74 23.65 -18.53
C THR A 194 -0.80 23.21 -20.00
N GLY A 195 -1.49 22.10 -20.26
CA GLY A 195 -1.85 21.59 -21.57
C GLY A 195 -1.11 20.32 -21.98
N ASN A 196 -1.63 19.69 -23.04
CA ASN A 196 -1.07 18.50 -23.69
C ASN A 196 0.47 18.49 -23.74
N GLY A 197 1.08 17.42 -23.24
CA GLY A 197 2.52 17.17 -23.30
C GLY A 197 3.32 17.78 -22.15
N HIS A 198 2.68 18.40 -21.16
CA HIS A 198 3.35 18.99 -19.99
C HIS A 198 3.57 18.01 -18.83
N MET A 199 2.92 16.83 -18.86
CA MET A 199 3.22 15.68 -17.99
C MET A 199 3.90 14.51 -18.75
N ASP A 200 4.54 13.62 -18.01
CA ASP A 200 5.11 12.35 -18.46
C ASP A 200 5.21 11.40 -17.26
N ALA A 201 4.05 10.92 -16.81
CA ALA A 201 3.91 10.14 -15.58
C ALA A 201 3.33 8.74 -15.84
N VAL A 202 3.78 7.76 -15.06
CA VAL A 202 3.14 6.45 -15.03
C VAL A 202 1.80 6.61 -14.31
N ASN A 203 0.70 6.33 -14.98
CA ASN A 203 -0.62 6.15 -14.34
C ASN A 203 -0.91 4.65 -14.18
N PHE A 204 -1.59 4.26 -13.09
CA PHE A 204 -2.08 2.90 -12.91
C PHE A 204 -3.45 2.84 -12.26
N GLY A 205 -4.47 2.44 -13.02
CA GLY A 205 -5.83 2.28 -12.51
C GLY A 205 -6.78 1.61 -13.51
N THR A 206 -8.08 1.72 -13.24
CA THR A 206 -9.16 1.13 -14.07
C THR A 206 -9.89 2.16 -14.93
N GLU A 207 -9.33 3.36 -15.05
CA GLU A 207 -9.80 4.42 -15.93
C GLU A 207 -9.70 3.97 -17.39
N CYS A 208 -10.74 4.29 -18.17
CA CYS A 208 -10.77 4.01 -19.60
C CYS A 208 -11.15 5.28 -20.36
N TRP A 209 -10.22 6.24 -20.42
CA TRP A 209 -10.47 7.56 -21.02
C TRP A 209 -10.69 7.48 -22.54
N PHE A 210 -10.08 6.49 -23.19
CA PHE A 210 -10.25 6.23 -24.61
C PHE A 210 -10.94 4.88 -24.81
N SER A 211 -12.24 4.89 -25.10
CA SER A 211 -12.97 3.64 -25.35
C SER A 211 -12.79 3.17 -26.80
N PRO A 212 -12.65 1.85 -27.05
CA PRO A 212 -12.62 0.75 -26.08
C PRO A 212 -11.21 0.46 -25.51
N CYS A 213 -11.13 0.19 -24.21
CA CYS A 213 -9.95 -0.41 -23.57
C CYS A 213 -9.91 -1.92 -23.75
N SER A 214 -8.72 -2.50 -23.70
CA SER A 214 -8.50 -3.93 -23.95
C SER A 214 -8.25 -4.68 -22.64
N GLY A 215 -8.82 -5.88 -22.49
CA GLY A 215 -8.70 -6.65 -21.26
C GLY A 215 -9.55 -6.10 -20.11
N SER A 216 -9.19 -6.45 -18.87
CA SER A 216 -9.97 -6.13 -17.67
C SER A 216 -9.37 -5.05 -16.78
N GLY A 217 -8.18 -4.53 -17.14
CA GLY A 217 -7.41 -3.66 -16.26
C GLY A 217 -6.98 -4.35 -14.96
N PRO A 218 -6.46 -3.58 -13.98
CA PRO A 218 -6.01 -2.18 -14.15
C PRO A 218 -4.89 -2.08 -15.19
N TRP A 219 -4.75 -0.91 -15.82
CA TRP A 219 -3.81 -0.66 -16.91
C TRP A 219 -2.65 0.21 -16.46
N VAL A 220 -1.44 -0.11 -16.92
CA VAL A 220 -0.34 0.87 -16.93
C VAL A 220 -0.56 1.80 -18.12
N MET A 221 -0.57 3.10 -17.87
CA MET A 221 -0.78 4.15 -18.86
C MET A 221 0.27 5.24 -18.71
N GLY A 222 0.42 6.08 -19.73
CA GLY A 222 1.12 7.35 -19.63
C GLY A 222 0.12 8.48 -19.44
N ASP A 223 0.18 9.18 -18.31
CA ASP A 223 -0.41 10.51 -18.20
C ASP A 223 0.52 11.50 -18.88
N LEU A 224 0.05 12.07 -19.99
CA LEU A 224 0.77 13.06 -20.79
C LEU A 224 0.10 14.44 -20.72
N GLU A 225 -0.75 14.67 -19.72
CA GLU A 225 -1.68 15.79 -19.55
C GLU A 225 -2.83 15.76 -20.58
N ASN A 226 -4.05 16.01 -20.08
CA ASN A 226 -5.31 15.96 -20.82
C ASN A 226 -5.57 14.60 -21.51
N GLY A 227 -4.88 13.54 -21.09
CA GLY A 227 -5.03 12.20 -21.65
C GLY A 227 -4.23 11.13 -20.94
N LEU A 228 -4.92 10.05 -20.52
CA LEU A 228 -4.33 8.81 -20.03
C LEU A 228 -4.19 7.81 -21.19
N PHE A 229 -2.97 7.68 -21.73
CA PHE A 229 -2.70 6.89 -22.92
C PHE A 229 -2.24 5.47 -22.57
N ALA A 230 -3.00 4.47 -23.03
CA ALA A 230 -2.59 3.06 -23.01
C ALA A 230 -1.84 2.63 -24.30
N GLY A 231 -1.61 3.57 -25.23
CA GLY A 231 -1.12 3.34 -26.58
C GLY A 231 -0.78 4.64 -27.32
N GLY A 232 -0.94 4.67 -28.65
CA GLY A 232 -0.68 5.89 -29.45
C GLY A 232 -1.70 6.99 -29.19
N ASN A 233 -2.68 7.19 -30.08
CA ASN A 233 -3.77 8.16 -29.89
C ASN A 233 -4.90 7.65 -28.98
N GLY A 234 -4.56 6.93 -27.91
CA GLY A 234 -5.53 6.39 -26.95
C GLY A 234 -5.13 4.99 -26.48
N THR A 235 -5.84 3.96 -26.93
CA THR A 235 -5.62 2.57 -26.46
C THR A 235 -4.68 1.75 -27.33
N ASN A 236 -4.21 0.62 -26.79
CA ASN A 236 -3.52 -0.42 -27.54
C ASN A 236 -4.10 -1.81 -27.20
N SER A 237 -4.32 -2.65 -28.20
CA SER A 237 -4.84 -4.02 -28.01
C SER A 237 -3.91 -4.93 -27.20
N ASN A 238 -2.60 -4.64 -27.18
CA ASN A 238 -1.63 -5.39 -26.41
C ASN A 238 -1.64 -5.01 -24.92
N ASN A 239 -2.11 -3.80 -24.59
CA ASN A 239 -2.28 -3.36 -23.22
C ASN A 239 -3.57 -3.93 -22.64
N THR A 240 -3.47 -5.11 -22.03
CA THR A 240 -4.60 -5.89 -21.49
C THR A 240 -4.81 -5.68 -19.99
N GLY A 241 -3.95 -4.89 -19.37
CA GLY A 241 -3.90 -4.69 -17.92
C GLY A 241 -3.19 -5.80 -17.17
N ASN A 242 -2.89 -5.52 -15.90
CA ASN A 242 -2.16 -6.39 -14.98
C ASN A 242 -2.72 -6.27 -13.56
N SER A 243 -3.44 -7.31 -13.12
CA SER A 243 -4.05 -7.41 -11.80
C SER A 243 -3.20 -8.18 -10.78
N SER A 244 -1.89 -8.30 -11.02
CA SER A 244 -1.00 -8.96 -10.05
C SER A 244 -1.01 -8.24 -8.70
N ALA A 245 -0.84 -8.98 -7.61
CA ALA A 245 -0.79 -8.41 -6.26
C ALA A 245 0.31 -7.33 -6.11
N PHE A 246 1.40 -7.48 -6.86
CA PHE A 246 2.41 -6.44 -7.04
C PHE A 246 2.73 -6.31 -8.52
N VAL A 247 2.71 -5.08 -9.03
CA VAL A 247 2.92 -4.76 -10.45
C VAL A 247 4.12 -3.84 -10.56
N THR A 248 5.03 -4.14 -11.46
CA THR A 248 6.03 -3.16 -11.93
C THR A 248 5.43 -2.44 -13.12
N ALA A 249 5.18 -1.15 -12.99
CA ALA A 249 4.62 -0.28 -14.02
C ALA A 249 5.72 0.65 -14.53
N LEU A 250 5.90 0.74 -15.85
CA LEU A 250 7.02 1.47 -16.44
C LEU A 250 6.58 2.28 -17.68
N LEU A 251 7.05 3.52 -17.71
CA LEU A 251 6.91 4.46 -18.82
C LEU A 251 8.31 4.92 -19.22
N LYS A 252 8.59 5.02 -20.52
CA LYS A 252 9.79 5.70 -21.01
C LYS A 252 9.53 6.44 -22.30
N ASN A 253 10.04 7.64 -22.39
CA ASN A 253 9.64 8.61 -23.39
C ASN A 253 10.86 9.37 -23.90
N ASN A 254 11.06 9.41 -25.22
CA ASN A 254 12.18 10.14 -25.81
C ASN A 254 11.89 11.64 -26.00
N GLY A 255 10.68 12.09 -25.63
CA GLY A 255 10.23 13.47 -25.65
C GLY A 255 9.96 14.08 -27.02
N THR A 256 10.25 13.37 -28.12
CA THR A 256 10.25 13.95 -29.47
C THR A 256 9.48 13.15 -30.50
N SER A 257 9.32 11.84 -30.31
CA SER A 257 8.73 10.98 -31.33
C SER A 257 8.17 9.67 -30.80
N THR A 258 8.80 9.02 -29.82
CA THR A 258 8.43 7.68 -29.39
C THR A 258 8.44 7.53 -27.88
N TYR A 259 7.52 6.70 -27.40
CA TYR A 259 7.47 6.28 -26.01
C TYR A 259 7.02 4.82 -25.90
N ALA A 260 7.25 4.22 -24.73
CA ALA A 260 6.91 2.85 -24.46
C ALA A 260 6.28 2.69 -23.07
N ILE A 261 5.32 1.78 -22.99
CA ILE A 261 4.63 1.37 -21.77
C ILE A 261 4.91 -0.11 -21.56
N LYS A 262 5.27 -0.47 -20.33
CA LYS A 262 5.52 -1.85 -19.94
C LYS A 262 4.92 -2.14 -18.57
N ASP A 263 4.52 -3.39 -18.39
CA ASP A 263 4.13 -3.92 -17.10
C ASP A 263 4.83 -5.24 -16.78
N GLY A 264 4.77 -5.68 -15.53
CA GLY A 264 5.27 -6.98 -15.11
C GLY A 264 4.76 -7.35 -13.73
N ASN A 265 4.69 -8.65 -13.43
CA ASN A 265 4.42 -9.10 -12.06
C ASN A 265 5.70 -8.86 -11.23
N ALA A 266 5.63 -7.99 -10.22
CA ALA A 266 6.81 -7.65 -9.41
C ALA A 266 7.28 -8.81 -8.51
N GLN A 267 6.52 -9.92 -8.44
CA GLN A 267 6.88 -11.13 -7.71
C GLN A 267 7.49 -12.22 -8.59
N SER A 268 7.34 -12.14 -9.93
CA SER A 268 7.85 -13.17 -10.84
C SER A 268 7.89 -12.72 -12.31
N GLY A 269 8.77 -13.34 -13.10
CA GLY A 269 8.79 -13.17 -14.55
C GLY A 269 9.43 -11.86 -15.04
N SER A 270 9.28 -11.60 -16.34
CA SER A 270 9.87 -10.45 -17.05
C SER A 270 8.85 -9.35 -17.29
N LEU A 271 9.33 -8.17 -17.71
CA LEU A 271 8.47 -7.12 -18.24
C LEU A 271 7.85 -7.57 -19.57
N LYS A 272 6.61 -7.17 -19.77
CA LYS A 272 5.86 -7.22 -21.02
C LYS A 272 5.82 -5.81 -21.60
N THR A 273 6.06 -5.69 -22.90
CA THR A 273 5.87 -4.41 -23.60
C THR A 273 4.42 -4.31 -24.09
N ASP A 274 3.64 -3.46 -23.44
CA ASP A 274 2.24 -3.19 -23.81
C ASP A 274 2.15 -2.20 -24.97
N TYR A 275 3.05 -1.22 -24.99
CA TYR A 275 3.19 -0.26 -26.07
C TYR A 275 4.65 0.07 -26.34
N ASN A 276 5.01 0.19 -27.62
CA ASN A 276 6.26 0.81 -28.06
C ASN A 276 6.01 1.37 -29.46
N GLY A 277 5.92 2.70 -29.55
CA GLY A 277 5.51 3.36 -30.78
C GLY A 277 5.59 4.87 -30.67
N SER A 278 4.88 5.56 -31.57
CA SER A 278 4.87 7.01 -31.58
C SER A 278 4.23 7.59 -30.32
N LEU A 279 4.64 8.80 -29.94
CA LEU A 279 3.81 9.65 -29.09
C LEU A 279 2.43 9.90 -29.74
N PRO A 280 1.41 10.31 -28.97
CA PRO A 280 0.15 10.74 -29.53
C PRO A 280 0.39 11.84 -30.59
N THR A 281 -0.23 11.71 -31.75
CA THR A 281 -0.09 12.67 -32.87
C THR A 281 -1.14 13.77 -32.82
N THR A 282 -2.07 13.72 -31.87
CA THR A 282 -2.95 14.85 -31.53
C THR A 282 -2.08 16.04 -31.10
N GLY A 283 -2.52 17.27 -31.42
CA GLY A 283 -1.69 18.46 -31.20
C GLY A 283 -1.27 18.64 -29.74
N GLY A 284 -0.01 19.03 -29.51
CA GLY A 284 0.55 19.36 -28.19
C GLY A 284 1.52 18.30 -27.62
N TYR A 285 1.39 17.03 -28.00
CA TYR A 285 2.24 15.96 -27.45
C TYR A 285 3.59 15.77 -28.18
N ILE A 286 3.81 16.45 -29.32
CA ILE A 286 5.04 16.32 -30.12
C ILE A 286 5.56 17.72 -30.54
N PRO A 287 6.77 18.11 -30.12
CA PRO A 287 7.53 17.50 -29.02
C PRO A 287 6.81 17.67 -27.67
N MET A 288 7.20 16.90 -26.67
CA MET A 288 6.75 17.10 -25.28
C MET A 288 7.24 18.45 -24.74
N SER A 289 6.53 18.95 -23.73
CA SER A 289 6.77 20.23 -23.05
C SER A 289 6.85 20.05 -21.52
N LYS A 290 7.44 18.94 -21.07
CA LYS A 290 7.56 18.59 -19.65
C LYS A 290 8.11 19.73 -18.78
N GLU A 291 7.59 19.88 -17.57
CA GLU A 291 8.04 20.96 -16.68
C GLU A 291 9.02 20.51 -15.60
N GLY A 292 9.08 19.21 -15.32
CA GLY A 292 10.08 18.61 -14.46
C GLY A 292 9.75 18.64 -12.97
N ALA A 293 8.49 18.85 -12.57
CA ALA A 293 8.06 18.49 -11.22
C ALA A 293 7.95 16.97 -11.07
N ILE A 294 7.82 16.48 -9.83
CA ILE A 294 7.50 15.08 -9.54
C ILE A 294 6.20 15.03 -8.78
N VAL A 295 5.26 14.18 -9.23
CA VAL A 295 4.00 13.89 -8.53
C VAL A 295 3.95 12.43 -8.10
N LEU A 296 3.23 12.15 -7.01
CA LEU A 296 2.88 10.81 -6.55
C LEU A 296 1.46 10.81 -5.94
N GLY A 297 0.56 10.01 -6.52
CA GLY A 297 -0.77 9.74 -5.97
C GLY A 297 -1.89 10.66 -6.46
N THR A 298 -1.55 11.65 -7.30
CA THR A 298 -2.44 12.68 -7.85
C THR A 298 -2.09 12.94 -9.31
N GLY A 299 -3.00 13.60 -10.05
CA GLY A 299 -2.69 14.15 -11.38
C GLY A 299 -1.85 15.44 -11.31
N GLY A 300 -1.36 15.89 -12.47
CA GLY A 300 -0.53 17.12 -12.56
C GLY A 300 -1.22 18.38 -12.06
N ASP A 301 -2.54 18.44 -12.17
CA ASP A 301 -3.39 19.53 -11.69
C ASP A 301 -3.94 19.34 -10.26
N ASP A 302 -3.39 18.38 -9.50
CA ASP A 302 -3.87 17.95 -8.17
C ASP A 302 -5.24 17.23 -8.22
N SER A 303 -5.59 16.58 -9.33
CA SER A 303 -6.70 15.62 -9.33
C SER A 303 -6.39 14.46 -8.36
N ASN A 304 -6.98 14.51 -7.17
CA ASN A 304 -6.56 13.72 -6.01
C ASN A 304 -7.61 12.72 -5.51
N TRP A 305 -8.42 12.14 -6.40
CA TRP A 305 -9.51 11.22 -6.02
C TRP A 305 -9.19 9.74 -6.22
N SER A 306 -8.01 9.41 -6.73
CA SER A 306 -7.62 8.04 -7.05
C SER A 306 -7.08 7.28 -5.83
N ASP A 307 -7.24 5.96 -5.88
CA ASP A 307 -6.69 5.03 -4.90
C ASP A 307 -5.51 4.26 -5.52
N GLY A 308 -4.47 4.01 -4.72
CA GLY A 308 -3.28 3.34 -5.21
C GLY A 308 -2.32 2.83 -4.14
N SER A 309 -1.34 2.03 -4.55
CA SER A 309 -0.27 1.56 -3.68
C SER A 309 1.08 1.94 -4.27
N PHE A 310 1.94 2.57 -3.47
CA PHE A 310 3.32 2.84 -3.90
C PHE A 310 4.31 2.17 -2.95
N PHE A 311 5.24 1.38 -3.50
CA PHE A 311 6.27 0.69 -2.72
C PHE A 311 7.67 1.28 -2.99
N GLU A 312 8.00 1.44 -4.27
CA GLU A 312 9.25 2.02 -4.75
C GLU A 312 9.07 2.54 -6.18
N GLY A 313 9.88 3.52 -6.58
CA GLY A 313 9.91 4.03 -7.94
C GLY A 313 11.07 4.98 -8.17
N VAL A 314 11.43 5.19 -9.44
CA VAL A 314 12.51 6.09 -9.84
C VAL A 314 12.14 6.86 -11.10
N MET A 315 12.80 8.00 -11.30
CA MET A 315 12.86 8.71 -12.58
C MET A 315 14.32 8.80 -13.03
N THR A 316 14.56 8.66 -14.33
CA THR A 316 15.91 8.62 -14.93
C THR A 316 16.12 9.73 -15.93
N ALA A 317 17.35 10.24 -16.03
CA ALA A 317 17.75 11.08 -17.15
C ALA A 317 18.17 10.20 -18.33
N GLY A 318 17.61 10.44 -19.51
CA GLY A 318 17.85 9.62 -20.70
C GLY A 318 16.75 8.59 -20.94
N TYR A 319 16.78 7.94 -22.12
CA TYR A 319 15.81 6.92 -22.51
C TYR A 319 16.37 5.52 -22.17
N PRO A 320 15.89 4.82 -21.12
CA PRO A 320 16.50 3.57 -20.70
C PRO A 320 16.38 2.46 -21.75
N THR A 321 17.41 1.63 -21.84
CA THR A 321 17.41 0.46 -22.74
C THR A 321 16.51 -0.64 -22.17
N ASP A 322 15.94 -1.48 -23.04
CA ASP A 322 15.15 -2.64 -22.61
C ASP A 322 15.95 -3.60 -21.73
N ALA A 323 17.27 -3.70 -21.95
CA ALA A 323 18.14 -4.52 -21.12
C ALA A 323 18.25 -3.97 -19.69
N ALA A 324 18.31 -2.64 -19.52
CA ALA A 324 18.31 -2.01 -18.20
C ALA A 324 16.97 -2.23 -17.49
N ASP A 325 15.86 -2.00 -18.17
CA ASP A 325 14.51 -2.23 -17.62
C ASP A 325 14.34 -3.68 -17.15
N ASN A 326 14.76 -4.65 -17.96
CA ASN A 326 14.66 -6.07 -17.62
C ASN A 326 15.56 -6.47 -16.44
N ALA A 327 16.73 -5.85 -16.32
CA ALA A 327 17.62 -6.06 -15.17
C ALA A 327 17.02 -5.47 -13.88
N VAL A 328 16.37 -4.30 -13.97
CA VAL A 328 15.61 -3.70 -12.86
C VAL A 328 14.44 -4.58 -12.46
N GLN A 329 13.65 -5.09 -13.40
CA GLN A 329 12.58 -6.06 -13.12
C GLN A 329 13.11 -7.31 -12.42
N SER A 330 14.24 -7.86 -12.87
CA SER A 330 14.85 -9.03 -12.22
C SER A 330 15.27 -8.72 -10.79
N ASN A 331 15.79 -7.51 -10.53
CA ASN A 331 16.09 -7.04 -9.18
C ASN A 331 14.80 -6.93 -8.34
N ILE A 332 13.73 -6.33 -8.85
CA ILE A 332 12.44 -6.21 -8.16
C ILE A 332 11.87 -7.59 -7.80
N VAL A 333 11.85 -8.53 -8.75
CA VAL A 333 11.42 -9.91 -8.51
C VAL A 333 12.23 -10.58 -7.40
N SER A 334 13.53 -10.32 -7.35
CA SER A 334 14.41 -10.89 -6.32
C SER A 334 14.10 -10.38 -4.90
N VAL A 335 13.37 -9.26 -4.76
CA VAL A 335 12.90 -8.78 -3.47
C VAL A 335 11.90 -9.76 -2.85
N GLY A 336 11.10 -10.45 -3.67
CA GLY A 336 10.05 -11.33 -3.17
C GLY A 336 9.02 -10.57 -2.33
N TYR A 337 8.49 -9.47 -2.87
CA TYR A 337 7.39 -8.75 -2.24
C TYR A 337 6.24 -9.72 -1.93
N THR A 338 5.73 -9.69 -0.71
CA THR A 338 4.49 -10.39 -0.35
C THR A 338 3.62 -9.47 0.48
N GLN A 339 2.30 -9.59 0.32
CA GLN A 339 1.38 -8.90 1.21
C GLN A 339 1.67 -9.38 2.64
N ALA A 340 1.79 -8.47 3.60
CA ALA A 340 1.83 -8.90 4.99
C ALA A 340 0.51 -9.62 5.27
N ALA A 341 0.51 -10.66 6.10
CA ALA A 341 -0.75 -11.16 6.62
C ALA A 341 -1.50 -9.97 7.23
N GLN A 342 -2.63 -9.59 6.64
CA GLN A 342 -3.42 -8.43 7.07
C GLN A 342 -3.63 -8.56 8.58
N THR A 343 -3.03 -7.67 9.35
CA THR A 343 -3.25 -7.64 10.79
C THR A 343 -4.63 -7.04 10.98
N PHE A 344 -5.64 -7.91 10.98
CA PHE A 344 -6.96 -7.53 11.44
C PHE A 344 -6.85 -6.98 12.87
N PRO A 345 -7.44 -5.81 13.18
CA PRO A 345 -8.16 -4.89 12.29
C PRO A 345 -7.25 -3.82 11.66
N VAL A 346 -7.66 -3.31 10.50
CA VAL A 346 -7.13 -2.07 9.92
C VAL A 346 -7.68 -0.90 10.74
N THR A 347 -6.77 -0.05 11.22
CA THR A 347 -7.13 1.09 12.06
C THR A 347 -8.00 2.07 11.27
N GLY A 348 -9.05 2.60 11.89
CA GLY A 348 -9.95 3.58 11.26
C GLY A 348 -11.03 2.97 10.35
N THR A 349 -10.82 1.77 9.83
CA THR A 349 -11.77 1.04 8.99
C THR A 349 -13.02 0.64 9.76
N ALA A 350 -14.18 1.00 9.21
CA ALA A 350 -15.47 0.48 9.65
C ALA A 350 -15.67 -0.91 9.05
N TYR A 351 -16.25 -1.82 9.82
CA TYR A 351 -16.51 -3.19 9.42
C TYR A 351 -17.98 -3.56 9.62
N ARG A 352 -18.45 -4.49 8.81
CA ARG A 352 -19.74 -5.15 8.92
C ARG A 352 -19.52 -6.58 9.39
N LEU A 353 -20.22 -6.96 10.46
CA LEU A 353 -20.19 -8.31 11.01
C LEU A 353 -21.43 -9.05 10.50
N THR A 354 -21.25 -9.97 9.55
CA THR A 354 -22.34 -10.75 8.95
C THR A 354 -22.40 -12.12 9.61
N ASN A 355 -23.52 -12.47 10.21
CA ASN A 355 -23.71 -13.80 10.78
C ASN A 355 -23.85 -14.84 9.67
N THR A 356 -23.03 -15.89 9.71
CA THR A 356 -22.93 -16.89 8.63
C THR A 356 -24.19 -17.76 8.50
N ASN A 357 -24.93 -17.97 9.60
CA ASN A 357 -26.21 -18.72 9.56
C ASN A 357 -27.35 -17.96 8.88
N SER A 358 -27.43 -16.64 9.06
CA SER A 358 -28.58 -15.83 8.64
C SER A 358 -28.32 -14.89 7.46
N GLY A 359 -27.05 -14.62 7.14
CA GLY A 359 -26.63 -13.58 6.19
C GLY A 359 -26.96 -12.15 6.64
N LYS A 360 -27.37 -11.96 7.90
CA LYS A 360 -27.75 -10.67 8.48
C LYS A 360 -26.61 -10.08 9.29
N VAL A 361 -26.67 -8.78 9.50
CA VAL A 361 -25.57 -8.02 10.09
C VAL A 361 -25.84 -7.68 11.54
N LEU A 362 -24.76 -7.53 12.32
CA LEU A 362 -24.80 -7.02 13.68
C LEU A 362 -25.28 -5.55 13.68
N ASP A 363 -26.38 -5.29 14.38
CA ASP A 363 -27.15 -4.05 14.28
C ASP A 363 -27.46 -3.50 15.68
N ALA A 364 -27.24 -2.20 15.86
CA ALA A 364 -27.74 -1.49 17.04
C ALA A 364 -29.24 -1.23 16.88
N GLN A 365 -30.05 -1.79 17.79
CA GLN A 365 -31.50 -1.80 17.64
C GLN A 365 -32.07 -0.39 17.42
N ASN A 366 -32.83 -0.24 16.32
CA ASN A 366 -33.43 1.03 15.89
C ASN A 366 -32.41 2.17 15.70
N CYS A 367 -31.14 1.84 15.42
CA CYS A 367 -30.02 2.77 15.46
C CYS A 367 -29.94 3.61 16.75
N GLY A 368 -30.36 3.03 17.89
CA GLY A 368 -30.28 3.69 19.18
C GLY A 368 -28.83 3.99 19.59
N THR A 369 -28.63 5.11 20.29
CA THR A 369 -27.30 5.56 20.74
C THR A 369 -27.15 5.58 22.26
N ALA A 370 -28.23 5.33 23.00
CA ALA A 370 -28.23 5.35 24.46
C ALA A 370 -27.61 4.08 25.05
N ASN A 371 -27.01 4.21 26.24
CA ASN A 371 -26.58 3.06 27.04
C ASN A 371 -27.75 2.10 27.26
N GLY A 372 -27.50 0.81 27.02
CA GLY A 372 -28.52 -0.25 27.11
C GLY A 372 -29.29 -0.50 25.82
N THR A 373 -28.96 0.18 24.71
CA THR A 373 -29.49 -0.17 23.38
C THR A 373 -29.13 -1.62 23.07
N ALA A 374 -30.13 -2.45 22.76
CA ALA A 374 -29.91 -3.85 22.46
C ALA A 374 -29.17 -4.04 21.12
N VAL A 375 -28.40 -5.12 21.02
CA VAL A 375 -27.76 -5.55 19.77
C VAL A 375 -28.57 -6.71 19.17
N GLN A 376 -28.82 -6.64 17.87
CA GLN A 376 -29.69 -7.56 17.14
C GLN A 376 -29.11 -7.91 15.77
N LEU A 377 -29.75 -8.85 15.08
CA LEU A 377 -29.58 -9.05 13.65
C LEU A 377 -30.57 -8.20 12.87
N TRP A 378 -30.09 -7.59 11.79
CA TRP A 378 -30.95 -6.95 10.81
C TRP A 378 -30.44 -7.19 9.39
N ALA A 379 -31.31 -7.07 8.41
CA ALA A 379 -30.89 -7.01 7.01
C ALA A 379 -29.88 -5.86 6.82
N SER A 380 -28.89 -6.04 5.94
CA SER A 380 -27.93 -4.98 5.66
C SER A 380 -28.65 -3.78 5.04
N LEU A 381 -28.61 -2.64 5.72
CA LEU A 381 -29.20 -1.37 5.29
C LEU A 381 -28.14 -0.33 4.88
N GLY A 382 -26.85 -0.67 4.97
CA GLY A 382 -25.76 0.25 4.62
C GLY A 382 -25.53 1.40 5.60
N ASN A 383 -26.34 1.53 6.66
CA ASN A 383 -26.24 2.63 7.62
C ASN A 383 -25.08 2.43 8.62
N THR A 384 -24.74 3.52 9.32
CA THR A 384 -23.66 3.56 10.31
C THR A 384 -23.94 2.75 11.57
N CYS A 385 -25.21 2.44 11.88
CA CYS A 385 -25.55 1.69 13.09
C CYS A 385 -25.32 0.17 12.94
N GLN A 386 -24.97 -0.26 11.72
CA GLN A 386 -24.52 -1.61 11.36
C GLN A 386 -23.02 -1.70 11.09
N GLN A 387 -22.29 -0.61 11.36
CA GLN A 387 -20.85 -0.51 11.14
C GLN A 387 -20.12 -0.47 12.49
N TRP A 388 -18.97 -1.14 12.54
CA TRP A 388 -18.23 -1.38 13.76
C TRP A 388 -16.74 -1.15 13.54
N LYS A 389 -16.08 -0.40 14.41
CA LYS A 389 -14.63 -0.22 14.40
C LYS A 389 -14.00 -1.06 15.49
N PHE A 390 -12.89 -1.72 15.16
CA PHE A 390 -12.11 -2.48 16.12
C PHE A 390 -10.87 -1.67 16.51
N ALA A 391 -10.63 -1.55 17.81
CA ALA A 391 -9.42 -0.93 18.35
C ALA A 391 -8.78 -1.87 19.37
N GLY A 392 -7.45 -1.96 19.38
CA GLY A 392 -6.74 -2.82 20.33
C GLY A 392 -6.98 -2.38 21.78
N ALA A 393 -7.36 -3.33 22.65
CA ALA A 393 -7.52 -3.14 24.10
C ALA A 393 -6.30 -3.63 24.91
N GLY A 394 -5.22 -4.05 24.23
CA GLY A 394 -4.04 -4.69 24.83
C GLY A 394 -4.16 -6.22 24.87
N ASN A 395 -3.02 -6.91 24.99
CA ASN A 395 -2.93 -8.38 25.08
C ASN A 395 -3.62 -9.18 23.95
N GLY A 396 -3.84 -8.57 22.78
CA GLY A 396 -4.50 -9.22 21.64
C GLY A 396 -6.03 -9.10 21.62
N HIS A 397 -6.62 -8.36 22.56
CA HIS A 397 -8.07 -8.14 22.64
C HIS A 397 -8.51 -6.87 21.90
N TYR A 398 -9.80 -6.78 21.60
CA TYR A 398 -10.41 -5.65 20.90
C TYR A 398 -11.54 -5.01 21.68
N THR A 399 -11.60 -3.68 21.61
CA THR A 399 -12.82 -2.92 21.81
C THR A 399 -13.54 -2.81 20.47
N ILE A 400 -14.84 -3.12 20.44
CA ILE A 400 -15.68 -3.06 19.23
C ILE A 400 -16.66 -1.90 19.36
N THR A 401 -16.42 -0.82 18.63
CA THR A 401 -17.16 0.44 18.73
C THR A 401 -18.19 0.54 17.61
N ASN A 402 -19.45 0.81 17.94
CA ASN A 402 -20.47 1.12 16.95
C ASN A 402 -20.23 2.51 16.34
N VAL A 403 -20.19 2.59 15.01
CA VAL A 403 -19.86 3.84 14.30
C VAL A 403 -20.92 4.92 14.52
N ASN A 404 -22.19 4.56 14.62
CA ASN A 404 -23.29 5.52 14.79
C ASN A 404 -23.32 6.15 16.20
N SER A 405 -23.16 5.34 17.24
CA SER A 405 -23.30 5.82 18.62
C SER A 405 -21.99 6.29 19.26
N GLY A 406 -20.84 5.80 18.77
CA GLY A 406 -19.55 5.94 19.44
C GLY A 406 -19.43 5.13 20.74
N THR A 407 -20.45 4.34 21.09
CA THR A 407 -20.44 3.42 22.24
C THR A 407 -20.02 2.01 21.81
N VAL A 408 -19.66 1.17 22.78
CA VAL A 408 -19.00 -0.12 22.54
C VAL A 408 -19.94 -1.30 22.77
N LEU A 409 -19.63 -2.43 22.14
CA LEU A 409 -20.26 -3.73 22.39
C LEU A 409 -19.93 -4.21 23.82
N ASP A 410 -20.97 -4.45 24.60
CA ASP A 410 -20.89 -4.69 26.04
C ASP A 410 -21.75 -5.90 26.43
N ASP A 411 -21.21 -6.76 27.29
CA ASP A 411 -22.00 -7.79 27.95
C ASP A 411 -22.77 -7.21 29.13
N LYS A 412 -24.11 -7.29 29.08
CA LYS A 412 -24.97 -6.59 30.02
C LYS A 412 -24.66 -6.97 31.47
N ASN A 413 -24.38 -5.94 32.28
CA ASN A 413 -24.00 -6.07 33.69
C ASN A 413 -22.76 -6.95 33.94
N CYS A 414 -21.87 -7.09 32.94
CA CYS A 414 -20.77 -8.04 32.94
C CYS A 414 -21.19 -9.46 33.34
N GLY A 415 -22.38 -9.91 32.91
CA GLY A 415 -22.83 -11.28 33.14
C GLY A 415 -21.86 -12.31 32.53
N ILE A 416 -21.82 -13.51 33.12
CA ILE A 416 -20.93 -14.60 32.70
C ILE A 416 -21.71 -15.89 32.38
N GLY A 417 -23.04 -15.80 32.31
CA GLY A 417 -23.91 -16.95 32.10
C GLY A 417 -24.45 -16.99 30.67
N ASN A 418 -24.73 -18.20 30.19
CA ASN A 418 -25.47 -18.44 28.95
C ASN A 418 -26.75 -17.60 28.94
N GLY A 419 -26.97 -16.84 27.88
CA GLY A 419 -28.17 -16.02 27.75
C GLY A 419 -27.98 -14.56 28.15
N THR A 420 -26.82 -14.17 28.68
CA THR A 420 -26.55 -12.75 28.98
C THR A 420 -26.62 -11.94 27.69
N ALA A 421 -27.43 -10.89 27.69
CA ALA A 421 -27.65 -10.07 26.50
C ALA A 421 -26.45 -9.17 26.20
N THR A 422 -26.19 -8.91 24.92
CA THR A 422 -25.25 -7.87 24.50
C THR A 422 -25.97 -6.55 24.28
N GLN A 423 -25.31 -5.44 24.59
CA GLN A 423 -25.86 -4.09 24.48
C GLN A 423 -24.78 -3.11 24.01
N LEU A 424 -25.21 -1.89 23.70
CA LEU A 424 -24.32 -0.74 23.60
C LEU A 424 -24.13 -0.09 24.97
N TRP A 425 -22.89 0.24 25.30
CA TRP A 425 -22.57 1.00 26.52
C TRP A 425 -21.38 1.93 26.32
N ALA A 426 -21.33 3.03 27.06
CA ALA A 426 -20.15 3.89 27.11
C ALA A 426 -18.90 3.06 27.45
N SER A 427 -17.76 3.39 26.85
CA SER A 427 -16.53 2.64 27.13
C SER A 427 -16.09 2.85 28.58
N LEU A 428 -15.98 1.75 29.32
CA LEU A 428 -15.52 1.66 30.71
C LEU A 428 -14.12 1.06 30.82
N GLY A 429 -13.57 0.52 29.72
CA GLY A 429 -12.23 -0.09 29.68
C GLY A 429 -12.09 -1.39 30.48
N ASN A 430 -13.19 -2.01 30.90
CA ASN A 430 -13.19 -3.26 31.65
C ASN A 430 -13.23 -4.49 30.71
N THR A 431 -13.03 -5.69 31.28
CA THR A 431 -12.96 -6.95 30.52
C THR A 431 -14.29 -7.37 29.88
N CYS A 432 -15.44 -6.86 30.34
CA CYS A 432 -16.73 -7.21 29.75
C CYS A 432 -17.07 -6.41 28.48
N GLN A 433 -16.17 -5.49 28.09
CA GLN A 433 -16.18 -4.75 26.82
C GLN A 433 -14.99 -5.11 25.91
N GLN A 434 -14.21 -6.12 26.30
CA GLN A 434 -13.06 -6.61 25.55
C GLN A 434 -13.42 -7.94 24.90
N TRP A 435 -13.02 -8.09 23.64
CA TRP A 435 -13.42 -9.20 22.79
C TRP A 435 -12.22 -9.82 22.08
N ASP A 436 -12.13 -11.14 22.10
CA ASP A 436 -11.25 -11.93 21.27
C ASP A 436 -11.89 -12.18 19.91
N VAL A 437 -11.13 -12.03 18.83
CA VAL A 437 -11.58 -12.37 17.47
C VAL A 437 -10.69 -13.50 16.95
N THR A 438 -11.25 -14.70 16.89
CA THR A 438 -10.50 -15.93 16.58
C THR A 438 -10.98 -16.52 15.25
N PRO A 439 -10.08 -16.89 14.32
CA PRO A 439 -10.46 -17.59 13.09
C PRO A 439 -11.15 -18.93 13.35
N ALA A 440 -12.22 -19.22 12.61
CA ALA A 440 -12.99 -20.45 12.68
C ALA A 440 -13.45 -20.88 11.28
N GLY A 441 -12.68 -21.76 10.62
CA GLY A 441 -13.11 -22.42 9.37
C GLY A 441 -13.38 -21.49 8.18
N GLY A 442 -12.68 -20.35 8.09
CA GLY A 442 -12.92 -19.31 7.06
C GLY A 442 -13.77 -18.13 7.55
N HIS A 443 -14.34 -18.24 8.75
CA HIS A 443 -15.11 -17.20 9.44
C HIS A 443 -14.39 -16.80 10.75
N TYR A 444 -15.07 -16.05 11.62
CA TYR A 444 -14.58 -15.66 12.93
C TYR A 444 -15.56 -16.01 14.04
N THR A 445 -15.04 -16.41 15.20
CA THR A 445 -15.76 -16.41 16.48
C THR A 445 -15.32 -15.19 17.29
N ILE A 446 -16.28 -14.49 17.88
CA ILE A 446 -16.03 -13.32 18.74
C ILE A 446 -16.37 -13.71 20.18
N SER A 447 -15.40 -13.68 21.09
CA SER A 447 -15.57 -14.15 22.47
C SER A 447 -15.30 -13.05 23.48
N ASN A 448 -16.09 -12.96 24.53
CA ASN A 448 -15.90 -11.95 25.57
C ASN A 448 -14.76 -12.36 26.51
N VAL A 449 -13.84 -11.44 26.81
CA VAL A 449 -12.66 -11.71 27.64
C VAL A 449 -13.04 -12.00 29.11
N ASN A 450 -14.13 -11.41 29.61
CA ASN A 450 -14.57 -11.62 30.99
C ASN A 450 -15.21 -12.99 31.23
N SER A 451 -16.02 -13.48 30.28
CA SER A 451 -16.78 -14.73 30.45
C SER A 451 -16.21 -15.93 29.69
N GLY A 452 -15.40 -15.70 28.66
CA GLY A 452 -14.98 -16.72 27.70
C GLY A 452 -16.10 -17.24 26.79
N MET A 453 -17.28 -16.60 26.79
CA MET A 453 -18.42 -16.99 25.96
C MET A 453 -18.42 -16.27 24.61
N THR A 454 -19.04 -16.89 23.62
CA THR A 454 -19.10 -16.42 22.23
C THR A 454 -20.32 -15.56 21.96
N LEU A 455 -20.18 -14.59 21.05
CA LEU A 455 -21.24 -13.78 20.47
C LEU A 455 -22.20 -14.68 19.65
N ASP A 456 -23.39 -14.90 20.20
CA ASP A 456 -24.37 -15.89 19.80
C ASP A 456 -25.67 -15.23 19.33
N VAL A 457 -26.18 -15.68 18.20
CA VAL A 457 -27.52 -15.32 17.73
C VAL A 457 -28.54 -16.19 18.46
N THR A 458 -29.45 -15.56 19.20
CA THR A 458 -30.42 -16.26 20.05
C THR A 458 -31.19 -17.34 19.28
N ASN A 459 -31.07 -18.58 19.74
CA ASN A 459 -31.71 -19.77 19.16
C ASN A 459 -31.43 -19.96 17.66
N CYS A 460 -30.29 -19.45 17.17
CA CYS A 460 -29.93 -19.41 15.75
C CYS A 460 -31.03 -18.80 14.85
N GLY A 461 -31.80 -17.83 15.38
CA GLY A 461 -32.86 -17.16 14.63
C GLY A 461 -32.33 -16.39 13.42
N THR A 462 -33.12 -16.35 12.34
CA THR A 462 -32.72 -15.72 11.07
C THR A 462 -33.58 -14.50 10.70
N ALA A 463 -34.52 -14.12 11.56
CA ALA A 463 -35.41 -12.98 11.36
C ALA A 463 -34.75 -11.66 11.76
N ASN A 464 -35.17 -10.56 11.12
CA ASN A 464 -34.84 -9.21 11.59
C ASN A 464 -35.34 -9.03 13.03
N GLY A 465 -34.51 -8.42 13.87
CA GLY A 465 -34.80 -8.23 15.29
C GLY A 465 -34.45 -9.41 16.19
N THR A 466 -33.85 -10.49 15.65
CA THR A 466 -33.31 -11.56 16.48
C THR A 466 -32.18 -11.01 17.35
N LEU A 467 -32.30 -11.12 18.67
CA LEU A 467 -31.32 -10.57 19.61
C LEU A 467 -30.00 -11.35 19.60
N VAL A 468 -28.91 -10.62 19.81
CA VAL A 468 -27.58 -11.17 20.02
C VAL A 468 -27.28 -11.18 21.53
N ARG A 469 -26.59 -12.24 21.97
CA ARG A 469 -26.28 -12.55 23.36
C ARG A 469 -24.93 -13.24 23.44
N GLN A 470 -24.45 -13.53 24.64
CA GLN A 470 -23.37 -14.51 24.80
C GLN A 470 -23.91 -15.90 25.13
N TRP A 471 -23.20 -16.91 24.65
CA TRP A 471 -23.46 -18.32 24.94
C TRP A 471 -22.16 -19.11 24.91
N ALA A 472 -22.09 -20.23 25.62
CA ALA A 472 -20.99 -21.18 25.51
C ALA A 472 -20.73 -21.56 24.04
N GLN A 473 -19.48 -21.75 23.67
CA GLN A 473 -19.11 -22.11 22.30
C GLN A 473 -19.71 -23.47 21.90
N LEU A 474 -20.41 -23.49 20.77
CA LEU A 474 -21.09 -24.63 20.18
C LEU A 474 -20.56 -24.98 18.78
N ASP A 475 -19.58 -24.23 18.28
CA ASP A 475 -18.94 -24.41 16.96
C ASP A 475 -19.93 -24.47 15.78
N ASN A 476 -21.05 -23.75 15.89
CA ASN A 476 -22.09 -23.71 14.86
C ASN A 476 -22.11 -22.36 14.12
N ALA A 477 -22.80 -22.32 12.98
CA ALA A 477 -22.87 -21.14 12.12
C ALA A 477 -23.54 -19.92 12.80
N CYS A 478 -24.35 -20.10 13.85
CA CYS A 478 -25.00 -18.97 14.51
C CYS A 478 -24.09 -18.25 15.54
N GLN A 479 -22.87 -18.75 15.74
CA GLN A 479 -21.77 -18.12 16.49
C GLN A 479 -20.59 -17.68 15.61
N GLN A 480 -20.71 -17.88 14.28
CA GLN A 480 -19.67 -17.54 13.30
C GLN A 480 -20.06 -16.30 12.51
N TRP A 481 -19.07 -15.44 12.29
CA TRP A 481 -19.22 -14.13 11.69
C TRP A 481 -18.21 -13.91 10.56
N ASP A 482 -18.66 -13.38 9.44
CA ASP A 482 -17.80 -12.76 8.44
C ASP A 482 -17.55 -11.30 8.84
N ILE A 483 -16.29 -10.87 8.76
CA ILE A 483 -15.89 -9.49 9.07
C ILE A 483 -15.30 -8.89 7.81
N ALA A 484 -15.98 -7.90 7.25
CA ALA A 484 -15.58 -7.22 6.02
C ALA A 484 -15.73 -5.69 6.17
N PRO A 485 -14.88 -4.87 5.53
CA PRO A 485 -15.04 -3.42 5.48
C PRO A 485 -16.42 -2.96 4.99
#